data_AF-A0A0M8PW29-F1
#
_entry.id   AF-A0A0M8PW29-F1
#
_cell.length_a   1.000
_cell.length_b   1.000
_cell.length_c   1.000
_cell.angle_alpha   90.00
_cell.angle_beta   90.00
_cell.angle_gamma   90.00
#
_symmetry.space_group_name_H-M   'P 1'
#
loop_
_entity.id
_entity.type
_entity.pdbx_description
1 polymer ?
#
loop_
_entity_poly.entity_id
_entity_poly.type
_entity_poly.pdbx_seq_one_letter_code
_entity_poly.pdbx_strand_id
1 'polypeptide(L)' 'MCPDCNKMQIILEGEGIPFDTIDIAKDAEAIEKYGLSSVPVILIDSDEGQVKLNGIQPIEVIKELLEEE' A
#
# COMPACT_ATOMS: atom_id res chain seq x y z
N MET A 1 16.42 0.54 3.17
CA MET A 1 15.59 0.96 4.32
C MET A 1 14.73 2.14 3.85
N CYS A 2 13.40 2.04 3.94
CA CYS A 2 12.45 3.04 3.44
C CYS A 2 11.68 3.65 4.62
N PRO A 3 12.07 4.84 5.13
CA PRO A 3 11.43 5.45 6.29
C PRO A 3 9.92 5.67 6.08
N ASP A 4 9.54 6.10 4.88
CA ASP A 4 8.14 6.37 4.54
C ASP A 4 7.31 5.08 4.46
N CYS A 5 7.91 3.96 4.04
CA CYS A 5 7.27 2.65 4.07
C CYS A 5 6.99 2.20 5.51
N ASN A 6 7.97 2.35 6.41
CA ASN A 6 7.79 2.03 7.82
C ASN A 6 6.72 2.93 8.45
N LYS A 7 6.69 4.22 8.09
CA LYS A 7 5.66 5.15 8.58
C LYS A 7 4.26 4.71 8.14
N MET A 8 4.10 4.30 6.89
CA MET A 8 2.82 3.81 6.39
C MET A 8 2.38 2.52 7.10
N GLN A 9 3.30 1.56 7.31
CA GLN A 9 3.02 0.34 8.07
C GLN A 9 2.52 0.64 9.48
N ILE A 10 3.20 1.52 10.22
CA ILE A 10 2.79 1.93 11.57
C ILE A 10 1.39 2.54 11.59
N ILE A 11 1.03 3.34 10.57
CA ILE A 11 -0.31 3.92 10.45
C ILE A 11 -1.36 2.81 10.28
N LEU A 12 -1.13 1.86 9.37
CA LEU A 12 -2.07 0.76 9.13
C LEU A 12 -2.21 -0.15 10.36
N GLU A 13 -1.10 -0.48 11.03
CA GLU A 13 -1.08 -1.26 12.28
C GLU A 13 -1.84 -0.53 13.39
N GLY A 14 -1.63 0.78 13.55
CA GLY A 14 -2.29 1.59 14.57
C GLY A 14 -3.80 1.67 14.39
N GLU A 15 -4.28 1.50 13.16
CA GLU A 15 -5.70 1.53 12.78
C GLU A 15 -6.30 0.13 12.69
N GLY A 16 -5.51 -0.92 12.95
CA GLY A 16 -5.95 -2.31 12.90
C GLY A 16 -6.33 -2.79 11.50
N ILE A 17 -5.84 -2.12 10.45
CA ILE A 17 -6.10 -2.52 9.07
C ILE A 17 -5.16 -3.67 8.71
N PRO A 18 -5.66 -4.83 8.26
CA PRO A 18 -4.81 -5.93 7.81
C PRO A 18 -4.11 -5.55 6.51
N PHE A 19 -2.81 -5.84 6.41
CA PHE A 19 -2.04 -5.63 5.18
C PHE A 19 -0.92 -6.66 5.07
N ASP A 20 -0.54 -6.94 3.82
CA ASP A 20 0.67 -7.68 3.49
C ASP A 20 1.75 -6.73 2.97
N THR A 21 3.00 -7.12 3.14
CA THR A 21 4.16 -6.32 2.70
C THR A 21 4.95 -7.05 1.64
N ILE A 22 5.18 -6.40 0.51
CA ILE A 22 6.08 -6.90 -0.54
C ILE A 22 7.40 -6.12 -0.47
N ASP A 23 8.49 -6.82 -0.17
CA ASP A 23 9.83 -6.24 -0.20
C ASP A 23 10.37 -6.24 -1.64
N ILE A 24 10.17 -5.13 -2.35
CA ILE A 24 10.62 -4.97 -3.74
C ILE A 24 12.15 -5.04 -3.90
N ALA A 25 12.93 -4.93 -2.82
CA ALA A 25 14.37 -5.15 -2.88
C ALA A 25 14.72 -6.65 -3.00
N LYS A 26 13.80 -7.53 -2.64
CA LYS A 26 13.93 -8.99 -2.76
C LYS A 26 13.09 -9.57 -3.90
N ASP A 27 12.03 -8.88 -4.31
CA ASP A 27 11.16 -9.24 -5.42
C ASP A 27 11.21 -8.16 -6.50
N ALA A 28 12.17 -8.28 -7.41
CA ALA A 28 12.32 -7.35 -8.52
C ALA A 28 11.19 -7.49 -9.56
N GLU A 29 10.54 -8.66 -9.66
CA GLU A 29 9.44 -8.89 -10.59
C GLU A 29 8.18 -8.11 -10.16
N ALA A 30 8.00 -7.87 -8.85
CA ALA A 30 6.94 -7.02 -8.34
C ALA A 30 6.98 -5.58 -8.91
N ILE A 31 8.18 -5.05 -9.21
CA ILE A 31 8.32 -3.70 -9.79
C ILE A 31 7.65 -3.63 -11.16
N GLU A 32 7.93 -4.61 -12.02
CA GLU A 32 7.34 -4.68 -13.36
C GLU A 32 5.85 -5.05 -13.30
N LYS A 33 5.51 -6.05 -12.48
CA LYS A 33 4.14 -6.57 -12.33
C LYS A 33 3.15 -5.49 -11.89
N TYR A 34 3.53 -4.65 -10.93
CA TYR A 34 2.66 -3.60 -10.39
C TYR A 34 2.96 -2.21 -10.96
N GLY A 35 3.93 -2.11 -11.88
CA GLY A 35 4.36 -0.84 -12.49
C GLY A 35 4.79 0.19 -11.44
N LEU A 36 5.74 -0.19 -10.58
CA LEU A 36 6.21 0.62 -9.46
C LEU A 36 7.38 1.50 -9.90
N SER A 37 7.29 2.80 -9.62
CA SER A 37 8.36 3.77 -9.91
C SER A 37 8.88 4.47 -8.65
N SER A 38 8.22 4.27 -7.51
CA SER A 38 8.54 4.88 -6.23
C SER A 38 8.02 4.00 -5.09
N VAL A 39 8.43 4.31 -3.85
CA VAL A 39 7.94 3.66 -2.64
C VAL A 39 7.71 4.71 -1.53
N PRO A 40 6.78 4.48 -0.58
CA PRO A 40 5.85 3.35 -0.52
C PRO A 40 4.76 3.38 -1.58
N VAL A 41 4.19 2.23 -1.91
CA VAL A 41 2.99 2.09 -2.74
C VAL A 41 2.02 1.20 -2.00
N ILE A 42 0.75 1.58 -2.01
CA ILE A 42 -0.35 0.82 -1.41
C ILE A 42 -1.20 0.29 -2.57
N LEU A 43 -1.47 -1.00 -2.54
CA LEU A 43 -2.43 -1.67 -3.41
C LEU A 43 -3.61 -2.06 -2.55
N ILE A 44 -4.80 -1.58 -2.91
CA ILE A 44 -6.05 -1.90 -2.23
C ILE A 44 -6.88 -2.69 -3.23
N ASP A 45 -7.20 -3.93 -2.88
CA ASP A 45 -8.10 -4.76 -3.68
C ASP A 45 -9.54 -4.41 -3.27
N SER A 46 -10.38 -4.01 -4.23
CA SER A 46 -11.83 -3.81 -4.07
C SER A 46 -12.60 -4.62 -5.11
N ASP A 47 -13.93 -4.70 -4.96
CA ASP A 47 -14.81 -5.40 -5.90
C ASP A 47 -14.74 -4.85 -7.34
N GLU A 48 -14.40 -3.57 -7.50
CA GLU A 48 -14.23 -2.92 -8.81
C GLU A 48 -12.81 -3.09 -9.40
N GLY A 49 -11.86 -3.62 -8.61
CA GLY A 49 -10.49 -3.91 -9.02
C GLY A 49 -9.44 -3.43 -8.03
N GLN A 50 -8.18 -3.39 -8.47
CA GLN A 50 -7.07 -2.98 -7.63
C GLN A 50 -6.78 -1.48 -7.78
N VAL A 51 -6.88 -0.72 -6.70
CA VAL A 51 -6.51 0.70 -6.63
C VAL A 51 -5.05 0.82 -6.19
N LYS A 52 -4.26 1.64 -6.91
CA LYS A 52 -2.84 1.89 -6.61
C LYS A 52 -2.63 3.33 -6.13
N LEU A 53 -2.13 3.47 -4.90
CA LEU A 53 -1.78 4.76 -4.29
C LEU A 53 -0.27 4.87 -4.11
N ASN A 54 0.33 6.01 -4.49
CA ASN A 54 1.77 6.23 -4.41
C ASN A 54 2.12 7.19 -3.26
N GLY A 55 3.10 6.83 -2.45
CA GLY A 55 3.53 7.58 -1.28
C GLY A 55 2.66 7.31 -0.04
N ILE A 56 2.96 8.02 1.04
CA ILE A 56 2.18 7.95 2.28
C ILE A 56 0.80 8.55 2.03
N GLN A 57 -0.25 7.82 2.40
CA GLN A 57 -1.64 8.26 2.23
C GLN A 57 -2.27 8.63 3.59
N PRO A 58 -3.20 9.60 3.62
CA PRO A 58 -4.08 9.79 4.76
C PRO A 58 -4.89 8.52 5.02
N ILE A 59 -5.15 8.21 6.29
CA ILE A 59 -5.91 7.02 6.64
C ILE A 59 -7.35 7.09 6.14
N GLU A 60 -7.95 8.29 6.14
CA GLU A 60 -9.32 8.48 5.67
C GLU A 60 -9.50 7.96 4.24
N VAL A 61 -8.55 8.29 3.34
CA VAL A 61 -8.59 7.85 1.94
C VAL A 61 -8.53 6.32 1.83
N ILE A 62 -7.71 5.67 2.65
CA ILE A 62 -7.59 4.20 2.64
C ILE A 62 -8.90 3.57 3.14
N LYS A 63 -9.47 4.12 4.21
CA LYS A 63 -10.73 3.61 4.78
C LYS A 63 -11.90 3.80 3.83
N GLU A 64 -12.01 4.97 3.19
CA GLU A 64 -13.04 5.21 2.17
C GLU A 64 -12.98 4.15 1.06
N LEU A 65 -11.78 3.79 0.59
CA LEU A 65 -11.59 2.76 -0.44
C LEU A 65 -11.85 1.32 0.03
N LEU A 66 -11.73 1.05 1.33
CA LEU A 66 -12.07 -0.24 1.94
C LEU A 66 -13.56 -0.34 2.32
N GLU A 67 -14.22 0.78 2.61
CA GLU A 67 -15.65 0.83 2.96
C GLU A 67 -16.58 0.79 1.75
N GLU A 68 -16.04 0.96 0.53
CA GLU A 68 -16.75 0.70 -0.73
C GLU A 68 -16.96 -0.81 -1.03
N GLU A 69 -16.56 -1.71 -0.11
CA GLU A 69 -16.87 -3.17 -0.08
C GLU A 69 -18.32 -3.51 0.32
#